data_AF-A0A7J3XDR7-F1
#
_entry.id   AF-A0A7J3XDR7-F1
#
_cell.length_a   1.000
_cell.length_b   1.000
_cell.length_c   1.000
_cell.angle_alpha   90.00
_cell.angle_beta   90.00
_cell.angle_gamma   90.00
#
_symmetry.space_group_name_H-M   'P 1'
#
loop_
_entity.id
_entity.type
_entity.pdbx_description
1 polymer ?
#
loop_
_entity_poly.entity_id
_entity_poly.type
_entity_poly.pdbx_seq_one_letter_code
_entity_poly.pdbx_strand_id
1 'polypeptide(L)' 'MEELLLRIGLALVLLGVLLTIAALAAGISKGKYRVEWGFGGFIGPIPFGFASSKEVLLLVLGVSLLTLILIFFLLR' A
#
# COMPACT_ATOMS: atom_id res chain seq x y z
N MET A 1 -19.20 -14.56 -11.33
CA MET A 1 -17.98 -14.48 -10.48
C MET A 1 -16.81 -13.87 -11.23
N GLU A 2 -16.49 -14.35 -12.43
CA GLU A 2 -15.39 -13.81 -13.26
C GLU A 2 -15.56 -12.33 -13.61
N GLU A 3 -16.76 -11.90 -13.98
CA GLU A 3 -17.03 -10.49 -14.30
C GLU A 3 -16.87 -9.55 -13.09
N LEU A 4 -17.23 -10.03 -11.89
CA LEU A 4 -17.04 -9.27 -10.64
C LEU A 4 -15.55 -9.08 -10.35
N LEU A 5 -14.77 -10.17 -10.46
CA LEU A 5 -13.32 -10.14 -10.27
C LEU A 5 -12.64 -9.20 -11.27
N LEU A 6 -13.10 -9.20 -12.53
CA LEU A 6 -12.57 -8.34 -13.58
C LEU A 6 -12.88 -6.86 -13.31
N ARG A 7 -14.08 -6.53 -12.84
CA ARG A 7 -14.47 -5.17 -12.43
C ARG A 7 -13.66 -4.69 -11.22
N ILE A 8 -13.45 -5.54 -10.22
CA ILE A 8 -12.63 -5.23 -9.04
C ILE A 8 -11.18 -4.98 -9.45
N GLY A 9 -10.61 -5.85 -10.30
CA GLY A 9 -9.25 -5.67 -10.82
C GLY A 9 -9.08 -4.36 -11.57
N LEU A 10 -10.03 -4.03 -12.46
CA LEU A 10 -10.01 -2.77 -13.20
C LEU A 10 -10.11 -1.55 -12.27
N ALA A 11 -10.99 -1.60 -11.26
CA ALA A 11 -11.13 -0.53 -10.28
C ALA A 11 -9.85 -0.30 -9.47
N LEU A 12 -9.16 -1.37 -9.06
CA LEU A 12 -7.88 -1.29 -8.35
C LEU A 12 -6.77 -0.69 -9.22
N VAL A 13 -6.71 -1.05 -10.51
CA VAL A 13 -5.76 -0.46 -11.46
C VAL A 13 -6.02 1.05 -11.61
N LEU A 14 -7.28 1.44 -11.85
CA LEU A 14 -7.65 2.86 -11.97
C LEU A 14 -7.33 3.64 -10.70
N LEU A 15 -7.60 3.06 -9.52
CA LEU A 15 -7.28 3.68 -8.24
C LEU A 15 -5.76 3.87 -8.06
N GLY A 16 -4.95 2.88 -8.44
CA GLY A 16 -3.48 3.01 -8.44
C GLY A 16 -2.98 4.12 -9.35
N VAL A 17 -3.54 4.26 -10.56
CA VAL A 17 -3.20 5.35 -11.49
C VAL A 17 -3.58 6.71 -10.91
N LEU A 18 -4.79 6.86 -10.37
CA LEU A 18 -5.26 8.11 -9.77
C LEU A 18 -4.40 8.53 -8.57
N LEU A 19 -4.05 7.60 -7.68
CA LEU A 19 -3.16 7.87 -6.55
C LEU A 19 -1.78 8.32 -7.00
N THR A 20 -1.25 7.73 -8.07
CA THR A 20 0.04 8.12 -8.66
C THR A 20 0.00 9.55 -9.21
N ILE A 21 -1.06 9.89 -9.96
CA ILE A 21 -1.26 11.24 -10.50
C ILE A 21 -1.45 12.26 -9.37
N ALA A 22 -2.24 11.93 -8.35
CA ALA A 22 -2.47 12.79 -7.19
C ALA A 22 -1.17 13.02 -6.40
N ALA A 23 -0.34 11.99 -6.20
CA ALA A 23 0.95 12.11 -5.55
C ALA A 23 1.93 12.99 -6.35
N LEU A 24 1.95 12.84 -7.68
CA LEU A 24 2.73 13.71 -8.58
C LEU A 24 2.26 15.17 -8.49
N ALA A 25 0.95 15.42 -8.61
CA ALA A 25 0.38 16.77 -8.54
C ALA A 25 0.61 17.44 -7.17
N ALA A 26 0.45 16.71 -6.08
CA ALA A 26 0.71 17.19 -4.73
C ALA A 26 2.21 17.49 -4.49
N GLY A 27 3.10 16.69 -5.07
CA GLY A 27 4.56 16.89 -4.99
C GLY A 27 5.05 18.13 -5.75
N ILE A 28 4.45 18.44 -6.90
CA ILE A 28 4.78 19.62 -7.72
C ILE A 28 4.47 20.93 -6.97
N SER A 29 3.41 20.96 -6.16
CA SER A 29 2.95 22.17 -5.45
C SER A 29 3.88 22.66 -4.34
N LYS A 30 4.86 21.87 -3.87
CA LYS A 30 5.63 22.19 -2.65
C LYS A 30 7.16 22.23 -2.80
N GLY A 31 7.72 22.10 -4.00
CA GLY A 31 9.13 22.43 -4.31
C GLY A 31 10.24 21.66 -3.61
N LYS A 32 9.94 20.82 -2.61
CA LYS A 32 10.87 19.95 -1.89
C LYS A 32 10.13 18.70 -1.40
N TYR A 33 10.04 17.67 -2.23
CA TYR A 33 9.62 16.36 -1.75
C TYR A 33 10.62 15.29 -2.19
N ARG A 34 11.37 14.79 -1.21
CA ARG A 34 12.08 13.52 -1.33
C ARG A 34 10.98 12.47 -1.36
N VAL A 35 10.82 11.77 -2.48
CA VAL A 35 9.84 10.68 -2.59
C VAL A 35 10.23 9.61 -1.58
N GLU A 36 9.37 9.38 -0.60
CA GLU A 36 9.57 8.34 0.38
C GLU A 36 8.93 7.04 -0.10
N TRP A 37 9.69 5.97 -0.05
CA TRP A 37 9.29 4.63 -0.44
C TRP A 37 9.40 3.68 0.74
N GLY A 38 8.61 2.63 0.70
CA GLY A 38 8.63 1.54 1.65
C GLY A 38 8.18 0.25 0.98
N PHE A 39 8.84 -0.85 1.32
CA PHE A 39 8.49 -2.20 0.91
C PHE A 39 8.31 -3.04 2.17
N GLY A 40 7.29 -3.89 2.19
CA GLY A 40 7.09 -4.79 3.31
C GLY A 40 6.20 -5.95 2.98
N GLY A 41 6.22 -6.94 3.87
CA GLY A 41 5.54 -8.20 3.71
C GLY A 41 5.70 -9.05 4.97
N PHE A 42 5.69 -10.36 4.77
CA PHE A 42 5.70 -11.33 5.86
C PHE A 42 6.71 -12.43 5.61
N ILE A 43 7.41 -12.83 6.67
CA ILE A 43 8.15 -14.08 6.73
C ILE A 43 7.42 -14.96 7.74
N GLY A 44 6.60 -15.89 7.26
CA GLY A 44 5.62 -16.57 8.11
C GLY A 44 4.64 -15.57 8.74
N PRO A 45 4.37 -15.61 10.05
CA PRO A 45 3.48 -14.65 10.73
C PRO A 45 4.18 -13.33 11.09
N ILE A 46 5.49 -13.20 10.87
CA ILE A 46 6.27 -12.04 11.32
C ILE A 46 6.28 -10.97 10.21
N PRO A 47 5.78 -9.75 10.47
CA PRO A 47 5.85 -8.65 9.51
C PRO A 47 7.30 -8.17 9.36
N PHE A 48 7.72 -7.89 8.12
CA PHE A 48 9.03 -7.32 7.81
C PHE A 48 8.87 -6.17 6.82
N GLY A 49 9.84 -5.25 6.78
CA GLY A 49 9.89 -4.21 5.76
C GLY A 49 11.18 -3.39 5.75
N PHE A 50 11.36 -2.65 4.67
CA PHE A 50 12.43 -1.70 4.44
C PHE A 50 11.82 -0.42 3.89
N ALA A 51 12.22 0.74 4.42
CA ALA A 51 11.73 2.01 3.92
C ALA A 51 12.82 3.08 3.97
N SER A 52 12.59 4.12 3.17
CA SER A 52 13.42 5.31 3.08
C SER A 52 13.43 6.19 4.34
N SER A 53 12.44 6.05 5.21
CA SER A 53 12.32 6.74 6.50
C SER A 53 11.73 5.82 7.57
N LYS A 54 11.92 6.20 8.83
CA LYS A 54 11.39 5.45 9.98
C LYS A 54 9.87 5.50 10.01
N GLU A 55 9.30 6.65 9.66
CA GLU A 55 7.87 6.91 9.61
C GLU A 55 7.19 6.00 8.57
N VAL A 56 7.78 5.89 7.38
CA VAL A 56 7.26 5.01 6.33
C VAL A 56 7.46 3.54 6.69
N LEU A 57 8.55 3.18 7.37
CA LEU A 57 8.75 1.82 7.85
C LEU A 57 7.66 1.40 8.86
N LEU A 58 7.35 2.28 9.82
CA LEU A 58 6.28 2.05 10.80
C LEU A 58 4.91 1.92 10.13
N LEU A 59 4.64 2.75 9.12
CA LEU A 59 3.42 2.67 8.32
C LEU A 59 3.33 1.32 7.60
N VAL A 60 4.41 0.89 6.93
CA VAL A 60 4.48 -0.39 6.22
C VAL A 60 4.22 -1.55 7.19
N LEU A 61 4.89 -1.61 8.33
CA LEU A 61 4.71 -2.68 9.32
C LEU A 61 3.29 -2.69 9.91
N GLY A 62 2.72 -1.50 10.18
CA GLY A 62 1.35 -1.35 10.67
C GLY A 62 0.31 -1.85 9.66
N VAL A 63 0.44 -1.47 8.39
CA VAL A 63 -0.43 -1.92 7.30
C VAL A 63 -0.32 -3.43 7.09
N SER A 64 0.90 -3.99 7.14
CA SER A 64 1.10 -5.43 7.12
C SER A 64 0.30 -6.09 8.24
N LEU A 65 0.56 -5.76 9.51
CA LEU A 65 -0.15 -6.35 10.66
C LEU A 65 -1.68 -6.27 10.53
N LEU A 66 -2.20 -5.12 10.12
CA LEU A 66 -3.64 -4.94 9.93
C LEU A 66 -4.18 -5.86 8.83
N THR A 67 -3.43 -6.04 7.74
CA THR A 67 -3.78 -6.96 6.66
C THR A 67 -3.80 -8.41 7.16
N LEU A 68 -2.84 -8.82 7.99
CA LEU A 68 -2.83 -10.17 8.59
C LEU A 68 -4.08 -10.41 9.44
N ILE A 69 -4.45 -9.42 10.27
CA ILE A 69 -5.65 -9.50 11.11
C ILE A 69 -6.91 -9.63 10.24
N LEU A 70 -7.04 -8.80 9.20
CA LEU A 70 -8.18 -8.86 8.28
C LEU A 70 -8.28 -10.21 7.57
N ILE A 71 -7.16 -10.75 7.09
CA ILE A 71 -7.10 -12.07 6.45
C ILE A 71 -7.51 -13.16 7.44
N PHE A 72 -7.04 -13.10 8.70
CA PHE A 72 -7.42 -14.06 9.73
C PHE A 72 -8.94 -14.05 10.01
N PHE A 73 -9.57 -12.87 10.06
CA PHE A 73 -11.02 -12.76 10.21
C PHE A 73 -11.81 -13.17 8.97
N LEU A 74 -11.26 -12.98 7.76
CA LEU A 74 -11.91 -13.37 6.51
C LEU A 74 -11.85 -14.88 6.24
N LEU A 75 -10.76 -15.54 6.64
CA LEU A 75 -10.55 -16.99 6.44
C LEU A 75 -11.18 -17.86 7.53
N ARG A 76 -11.76 -17.25 8.57
CA ARG A 76 -12.49 -17.91 9.64
C ARG A 76 -13.99 -17.90 9.36
#